data_AF-A0A9W4LBP2-F1
#
_entry.id   AF-A0A9W4LBP2-F1
#
_cell.length_a   1.000
_cell.length_b   1.000
_cell.length_c   1.000
_cell.angle_alpha   90.00
_cell.angle_beta   90.00
_cell.angle_gamma   90.00
#
_symmetry.space_group_name_H-M   'P 1'
#
loop_
_entity.id
_entity.type
_entity.pdbx_description
1 polymer ?
#
loop_
_entity_poly.entity_id
_entity_poly.type
_entity_poly.pdbx_seq_one_letter_code
_entity_poly.pdbx_strand_id
1 'polypeptide(L)'
;MDSFAEAVIHRVPWPESNREIRIVRHQGEPWFVAADICRALDLFVNRRGELNVTLALAAVKADDKHLARLETSPNTFRPYTRYMLISPRGFTQLLTTSPAIATESVPAAFQAMIEAAFRVMEDVVGKIAPQANVGSSHRAAS
;
A
#
# COMPACT_ATOMS: atom_id res chain seq x y z
N MET A 1 -11.79 5.26 15.01
CA MET A 1 -11.47 4.39 13.86
C MET A 1 -10.91 5.32 12.82
N ASP A 2 -9.59 5.33 12.65
CA ASP A 2 -8.95 6.25 11.70
C ASP A 2 -9.41 5.88 10.29
N SER A 3 -10.06 6.83 9.65
CA SER A 3 -10.68 6.61 8.37
C SER A 3 -9.64 6.79 7.27
N PHE A 4 -9.26 5.69 6.62
CA PHE A 4 -8.54 5.71 5.34
C PHE A 4 -9.46 6.06 4.16
N ALA A 5 -10.66 6.60 4.40
CA ALA A 5 -11.65 6.84 3.35
C ALA A 5 -11.17 7.80 2.25
N GLU A 6 -10.11 8.57 2.51
CA GLU A 6 -9.47 9.48 1.56
C GLU A 6 -8.03 9.07 1.21
N ALA A 7 -7.59 7.88 1.62
CA ALA A 7 -6.24 7.42 1.35
C ALA A 7 -6.06 7.14 -0.15
N VAL A 8 -5.16 7.90 -0.78
CA VAL A 8 -4.70 7.62 -2.13
C VAL A 8 -4.06 6.23 -2.15
N ILE A 9 -4.61 5.34 -2.96
CA ILE A 9 -4.08 4.00 -3.15
C ILE A 9 -3.03 4.05 -4.27
N HIS A 10 -1.78 3.81 -3.89
CA HIS A 10 -0.67 3.62 -4.80
C HIS A 10 -0.56 2.12 -5.15
N ARG A 11 -0.10 1.81 -6.36
CA ARG A 11 0.15 0.43 -6.81
C ARG A 11 1.59 0.36 -7.25
N VAL A 12 2.33 -0.59 -6.67
CA VAL A 12 3.72 -0.84 -7.02
C VAL A 12 3.86 -2.32 -7.40
N PRO A 13 4.47 -2.66 -8.54
CA PRO A 13 4.67 -4.05 -8.92
C PRO A 13 5.69 -4.73 -7.98
N TRP A 14 5.39 -5.97 -7.60
CA TRP A 14 6.36 -6.84 -6.93
C TRP A 14 7.41 -7.30 -7.96
N PRO A 15 8.71 -7.06 -7.71
CA PRO A 15 9.77 -7.30 -8.71
C PRO A 15 9.80 -8.71 -9.29
N GLU A 16 9.50 -9.74 -8.49
CA GLU A 16 9.67 -11.15 -8.89
C GLU A 16 8.43 -11.76 -9.53
N SER A 17 7.24 -11.21 -9.28
CA SER A 17 5.96 -11.83 -9.68
C SER A 17 5.07 -10.93 -10.52
N ASN A 18 5.49 -9.68 -10.77
CA ASN A 18 4.72 -8.63 -11.43
C ASN A 18 3.30 -8.42 -10.84
N ARG A 19 3.05 -8.96 -9.64
CA ARG A 19 1.80 -8.77 -8.90
C ARG A 19 1.84 -7.39 -8.27
N GLU A 20 0.76 -6.65 -8.38
CA GLU A 20 0.70 -5.31 -7.78
C GLU A 20 0.44 -5.39 -6.28
N ILE A 21 1.22 -4.62 -5.53
CA ILE A 21 0.99 -4.36 -4.12
C ILE A 21 0.34 -3.00 -3.98
N ARG A 22 -0.83 -2.97 -3.34
CA ARG A 22 -1.48 -1.71 -2.97
C ARG A 22 -0.85 -1.14 -1.71
N ILE A 23 -0.56 0.15 -1.77
CA ILE A 23 0.12 0.92 -0.74
C ILE A 23 -0.71 2.15 -0.42
N VAL A 24 -0.76 2.51 0.86
CA VAL A 24 -1.39 3.74 1.35
C VAL A 24 -0.46 4.47 2.29
N ARG A 25 -0.55 5.81 2.32
CA ARG A 25 0.15 6.62 3.33
C ARG A 25 -0.64 6.59 4.64
N HIS A 26 0.02 6.26 5.75
CA HIS A 26 -0.54 6.37 7.10
C HIS A 26 0.53 6.89 8.05
N GLN A 27 0.21 7.94 8.81
CA GLN A 27 1.14 8.58 9.75
C GLN A 27 2.50 8.96 9.11
N GLY A 28 2.48 9.35 7.83
CA GLY A 28 3.69 9.73 7.07
C GLY A 28 4.44 8.55 6.42
N GLU A 29 4.10 7.32 6.79
CA GLU A 29 4.79 6.10 6.36
C GLU A 29 3.97 5.31 5.32
N PRO A 30 4.62 4.50 4.46
CA PRO A 30 3.94 3.58 3.55
C PRO A 30 3.43 2.34 4.31
N TRP A 31 2.17 2.00 4.09
CA TRP A 31 1.53 0.80 4.63
C TRP A 31 1.02 -0.07 3.48
N PHE A 32 1.21 -1.38 3.61
CA PHE A 32 1.02 -2.34 2.52
C PHE A 32 -0.20 -3.20 2.76
N VAL A 33 -1.02 -3.43 1.74
CA VAL A 33 -2.13 -4.39 1.84
C VAL A 33 -1.57 -5.80 2.01
N ALA A 34 -1.79 -6.39 3.19
CA ALA A 34 -1.20 -7.67 3.56
C ALA A 34 -1.62 -8.81 2.63
N ALA A 35 -2.87 -8.79 2.16
CA ALA A 35 -3.36 -9.80 1.21
C ALA A 35 -2.58 -9.78 -0.11
N ASP A 36 -2.10 -8.62 -0.56
CA ASP A 36 -1.36 -8.51 -1.81
C ASP A 36 0.06 -9.05 -1.63
N ILE A 37 0.69 -8.74 -0.49
CA ILE A 37 1.99 -9.32 -0.09
C ILE A 37 1.92 -10.85 0.00
N CYS A 38 0.91 -11.38 0.70
CA CYS A 38 0.77 -12.83 0.83
C CYS A 38 0.57 -13.50 -0.54
N ARG A 39 -0.15 -12.87 -1.48
CA ARG A 39 -0.25 -13.38 -2.87
C ARG A 39 1.05 -13.28 -3.64
N ALA A 40 1.80 -12.20 -3.46
CA ALA A 40 3.05 -11.98 -4.18
C ALA A 40 4.13 -12.99 -3.78
N LEU A 41 4.09 -13.45 -2.53
CA LEU A 41 5.03 -14.38 -1.92
C LEU A 41 4.49 -15.82 -1.79
N ASP A 42 3.29 -16.08 -2.31
CA ASP A 42 2.56 -17.36 -2.17
C ASP A 42 2.43 -17.86 -0.71
N LEU A 43 2.24 -16.92 0.22
CA LEU A 43 2.15 -17.16 1.65
C LEU A 43 0.73 -17.42 2.12
N PHE A 44 0.56 -18.43 2.97
CA PHE A 44 -0.71 -18.74 3.63
C PHE A 44 -1.88 -18.89 2.64
N VAL A 45 -1.54 -19.31 1.42
CA VAL A 45 -2.48 -19.70 0.37
C VAL A 45 -2.79 -21.18 0.58
N ASN A 46 -4.06 -21.51 0.80
CA ASN A 46 -4.46 -22.91 0.89
C ASN A 46 -4.43 -23.55 -0.52
N ARG A 47 -4.62 -24.88 -0.61
CA ARG A 47 -4.62 -25.61 -1.90
C ARG A 47 -5.69 -25.13 -2.90
N ARG A 48 -6.66 -24.33 -2.46
CA ARG A 48 -7.72 -23.75 -3.30
C ARG A 48 -7.40 -22.32 -3.75
N GLY A 49 -6.22 -21.79 -3.42
CA GLY A 49 -5.84 -20.42 -3.75
C GLY A 49 -6.38 -19.37 -2.78
N GLU A 50 -7.00 -19.77 -1.67
CA GLU A 50 -7.58 -18.85 -0.70
C GLU A 50 -6.56 -18.46 0.37
N LEU A 51 -6.52 -17.17 0.70
CA LEU A 51 -5.59 -16.63 1.68
C LEU A 51 -6.16 -16.68 3.09
N ASN A 52 -5.35 -17.10 4.04
CA ASN A 52 -5.62 -16.87 5.47
C ASN A 52 -4.77 -15.72 6.01
N VAL A 53 -5.14 -14.49 5.67
CA VAL A 53 -4.41 -13.27 6.08
C VAL A 53 -4.41 -13.11 7.60
N THR A 54 -5.48 -13.50 8.29
CA THR A 54 -5.53 -13.44 9.76
C THR A 54 -4.46 -14.32 10.40
N LEU A 55 -4.31 -15.55 9.91
CA LEU A 55 -3.25 -16.45 10.36
C LEU A 55 -1.87 -15.93 9.99
N ALA A 56 -1.70 -15.42 8.75
CA ALA A 56 -0.44 -14.83 8.30
C ALA A 56 0.04 -13.70 9.22
N LEU A 57 -0.88 -12.87 9.71
CA LEU A 57 -0.58 -11.72 10.56
C LEU A 57 -0.67 -12.02 12.06
N ALA A 58 -0.75 -13.29 12.45
CA ALA A 58 -0.82 -13.67 13.87
C ALA A 58 0.42 -13.22 14.65
N ALA A 59 1.60 -13.31 14.02
CA ALA A 59 2.87 -12.91 14.62
C ALA A 59 3.17 -11.41 14.53
N VAL A 60 2.41 -10.67 13.72
CA VAL A 60 2.61 -9.22 13.55
C VAL A 60 1.98 -8.49 14.74
N LYS A 61 2.75 -7.61 15.39
CA LYS A 61 2.30 -6.80 16.52
C LYS A 61 1.12 -5.89 16.14
N ALA A 62 0.29 -5.56 17.12
CA ALA A 62 -0.90 -4.75 16.92
C ALA A 62 -0.58 -3.37 16.31
N ASP A 63 0.51 -2.73 16.72
CA ASP A 63 0.91 -1.41 16.20
C ASP A 63 1.45 -1.46 14.77
N ASP A 64 1.79 -2.65 14.28
CA ASP A 64 2.35 -2.88 12.95
C ASP A 64 1.33 -3.46 11.97
N LYS A 65 0.04 -3.51 12.37
CA LYS A 65 -1.07 -3.91 11.51
C LYS A 65 -2.30 -3.04 11.76
N HIS A 66 -3.05 -2.77 10.70
CA HIS A 66 -4.21 -1.89 10.80
C HIS A 66 -5.36 -2.35 9.91
N LEU A 67 -6.59 -2.34 10.43
CA LEU A 67 -7.79 -2.59 9.64
C LEU A 67 -8.25 -1.31 8.97
N ALA A 68 -7.99 -1.19 7.67
CA ALA A 68 -8.38 -0.04 6.88
C ALA A 68 -9.57 -0.35 5.96
N ARG A 69 -10.35 0.70 5.67
CA ARG A 69 -11.37 0.70 4.62
C ARG A 69 -10.82 1.48 3.43
N LEU A 70 -10.60 0.82 2.30
CA LEU A 70 -9.98 1.38 1.11
C LEU A 70 -11.01 1.50 -0.03
N GLU A 71 -10.98 2.59 -0.79
CA GLU A 71 -11.82 2.76 -1.98
C GLU A 71 -11.22 1.99 -3.17
N THR A 72 -11.74 0.79 -3.44
CA THR A 72 -11.24 -0.08 -4.51
C THR A 72 -12.01 0.03 -5.81
N SER A 73 -13.21 0.58 -5.77
CA SER A 73 -14.15 0.57 -6.90
C SER A 73 -14.97 1.85 -6.94
N PRO A 74 -14.34 3.00 -7.25
CA PRO A 74 -15.03 4.29 -7.25
C PRO A 74 -16.25 4.27 -8.15
N ASN A 75 -17.29 5.02 -7.76
CA ASN A 75 -18.56 5.12 -8.50
C ASN A 75 -19.38 3.81 -8.59
N THR A 76 -19.11 2.83 -7.71
CA THR A 76 -19.93 1.60 -7.61
C THR A 76 -20.79 1.60 -6.35
N PHE A 77 -21.77 0.69 -6.26
CA PHE A 77 -22.63 0.55 -5.07
C PHE A 77 -21.86 0.10 -3.82
N ARG A 78 -20.70 -0.54 -3.99
CA ARG A 78 -19.81 -0.96 -2.89
C ARG A 78 -18.39 -0.49 -3.19
N PRO A 79 -18.11 0.82 -3.09
CA PRO A 79 -16.85 1.37 -3.55
C PRO A 79 -15.69 1.05 -2.61
N TYR A 80 -16.00 0.67 -1.37
CA TYR A 80 -15.02 0.43 -0.33
C TYR A 80 -14.95 -1.03 0.10
N THR A 81 -13.72 -1.53 0.27
CA THR A 81 -13.42 -2.87 0.80
C THR A 81 -12.52 -2.76 2.02
N ARG A 82 -12.69 -3.67 2.99
CA ARG A 82 -11.86 -3.75 4.20
C ARG A 82 -10.60 -4.59 3.93
N TYR A 83 -9.45 -4.09 4.33
CA TYR A 83 -8.17 -4.79 4.23
C TYR A 83 -7.35 -4.67 5.50
N MET A 84 -6.55 -5.69 5.80
CA MET A 84 -5.42 -5.52 6.71
C MET A 84 -4.27 -4.85 5.98
N LEU A 85 -3.74 -3.83 6.62
CA LEU A 85 -2.49 -3.19 6.28
C LEU A 85 -1.40 -3.66 7.23
N ILE A 86 -0.16 -3.68 6.76
CA ILE A 86 1.04 -3.87 7.59
C ILE A 86 2.03 -2.74 7.35
N SER A 87 2.76 -2.36 8.41
CA SER A 87 3.88 -1.42 8.34
C SER A 87 5.13 -2.11 7.74
N PRO A 88 6.19 -1.36 7.38
CA PRO A 88 7.48 -1.94 7.02
C PRO A 88 8.02 -2.89 8.10
N ARG A 89 7.87 -2.51 9.37
CA ARG A 89 8.27 -3.34 10.52
C ARG A 89 7.42 -4.60 10.65
N GLY A 90 6.12 -4.51 10.35
CA GLY A 90 5.21 -5.65 10.33
C GLY A 90 5.57 -6.67 9.25
N PHE A 91 6.04 -6.21 8.09
CA PHE A 91 6.58 -7.09 7.07
C PHE A 91 7.86 -7.81 7.52
N THR A 92 8.80 -7.10 8.16
CA THR A 92 9.99 -7.76 8.74
C THR A 92 9.61 -8.87 9.71
N GLN A 93 8.61 -8.63 10.58
CA GLN A 93 8.10 -9.65 11.51
C GLN A 93 7.50 -10.85 10.77
N LEU A 94 6.73 -10.61 9.71
CA LEU A 94 6.17 -11.66 8.85
C LEU A 94 7.27 -12.57 8.28
N LEU A 95 8.34 -11.98 7.73
CA LEU A 95 9.49 -12.72 7.18
C LEU A 95 10.21 -13.55 8.24
N THR A 96 10.44 -12.99 9.43
CA THR A 96 11.10 -13.72 10.53
C THR A 96 10.31 -14.98 10.92
N THR A 97 8.98 -14.91 10.88
CA THR A 97 8.12 -16.06 11.20
C THR A 97 7.88 -17.02 10.04
N SER A 98 8.35 -16.68 8.84
CA SER A 98 8.19 -17.48 7.62
C SER A 98 9.55 -17.68 6.91
N PRO A 99 10.54 -18.30 7.58
CA PRO A 99 11.93 -18.35 7.10
C PRO A 99 12.09 -19.12 5.77
N ALA A 100 11.16 -20.02 5.45
CA ALA A 100 11.14 -20.73 4.18
C ALA A 100 10.96 -19.81 2.95
N ILE A 101 10.52 -18.56 3.15
CA ILE A 101 10.29 -17.57 2.09
C ILE A 101 11.22 -16.35 2.26
N ALA A 102 12.00 -16.28 3.35
CA ALA A 102 12.99 -15.24 3.56
C ALA A 102 14.30 -15.52 2.79
N THR A 103 14.19 -15.83 1.49
CA THR A 103 15.35 -15.85 0.60
C THR A 103 15.92 -14.44 0.50
N GLU A 104 17.22 -14.28 0.21
CA GLU A 104 17.87 -12.96 0.14
C GLU A 104 17.17 -11.98 -0.84
N SER A 105 16.48 -12.52 -1.85
CA SER A 105 15.74 -11.74 -2.85
C SER A 105 14.50 -11.03 -2.30
N VAL A 106 13.84 -11.58 -1.27
CA VAL A 106 12.59 -11.04 -0.74
C VAL A 106 12.79 -9.76 0.09
N PRO A 107 13.75 -9.68 1.04
CA PRO A 107 14.09 -8.43 1.72
C PRO A 107 14.53 -7.33 0.75
N ALA A 108 15.33 -7.67 -0.27
CA ALA A 108 15.77 -6.70 -1.27
C ALA A 108 14.60 -6.17 -2.12
N ALA A 109 13.71 -7.06 -2.58
CA ALA A 109 12.49 -6.68 -3.30
C ALA A 109 11.57 -5.79 -2.45
N PHE A 110 11.44 -6.10 -1.16
CA PHE A 110 10.64 -5.29 -0.23
C PHE A 110 11.26 -3.90 -0.02
N GLN A 111 12.58 -3.81 0.15
CA GLN A 111 13.28 -2.53 0.28
C GLN A 111 13.09 -1.66 -0.98
N ALA A 112 13.24 -2.24 -2.17
CA ALA A 112 13.00 -1.53 -3.43
C ALA A 112 11.55 -1.03 -3.52
N MET A 113 10.58 -1.80 -3.02
CA MET A 113 9.18 -1.38 -2.98
C MET A 113 8.94 -0.24 -1.98
N ILE A 114 9.60 -0.23 -0.81
CA ILE A 114 9.54 0.90 0.13
C ILE A 114 10.03 2.18 -0.55
N GLU A 115 11.17 2.11 -1.24
CA GLU A 115 11.73 3.26 -1.96
C GLU A 115 10.80 3.74 -3.07
N ALA A 116 10.21 2.82 -3.85
CA ALA A 116 9.21 3.15 -4.86
C ALA A 116 7.96 3.79 -4.25
N ALA A 117 7.50 3.28 -3.10
CA ALA A 117 6.36 3.83 -2.37
C ALA A 117 6.59 5.29 -1.96
N PHE A 118 7.76 5.58 -1.37
CA PHE A 118 8.11 6.95 -0.98
C PHE A 118 8.14 7.89 -2.19
N ARG A 119 8.78 7.48 -3.30
CA ARG A 119 8.81 8.28 -4.54
C ARG A 119 7.41 8.63 -5.04
N VAL A 120 6.52 7.63 -5.13
CA VAL A 120 5.16 7.83 -5.64
C VAL A 120 4.33 8.68 -4.65
N MET A 121 4.57 8.56 -3.34
CA MET A 121 3.91 9.37 -2.32
C MET A 121 4.40 10.84 -2.33
N GLU A 122 5.68 11.09 -2.61
CA GLU A 122 6.26 12.44 -2.72
C GLU A 122 5.83 13.16 -4.00
N ASP A 123 5.78 12.45 -5.13
CA ASP A 123 5.31 12.99 -6.41
C ASP A 123 3.87 13.53 -6.36
N VAL A 124 3.05 12.99 -5.46
CA VAL A 124 1.68 13.48 -5.21
C VAL A 124 1.69 14.75 -4.36
N VAL A 125 2.59 14.86 -3.38
CA VAL A 125 2.75 16.09 -2.56
C VAL A 125 3.22 17.26 -3.44
N GLY A 126 4.13 17.01 -4.40
CA GLY A 126 4.60 18.03 -5.35
C GLY A 126 3.54 18.51 -6.35
N LYS A 127 2.52 17.71 -6.65
CA LYS A 127 1.43 18.06 -7.60
C LYS A 127 0.23 18.76 -6.97
N ILE A 128 0.13 18.80 -5.63
CA ILE A 128 -0.93 19.49 -4.89
C ILE A 128 -0.47 20.91 -4.46
N ALA A 129 0.61 21.44 -5.03
CA ALA A 129 0.86 22.89 -4.94
C ALA A 129 -0.19 23.62 -5.80
N PRO A 130 -0.98 24.57 -5.25
CA PRO A 130 -1.95 25.28 -6.06
C PRO A 130 -1.20 26.06 -7.13
N GLN A 131 -1.54 25.81 -8.41
CA GLN A 131 -1.16 26.73 -9.46
C GLN A 131 -1.73 28.09 -9.11
N ALA A 132 -0.85 29.02 -8.71
CA ALA A 132 -1.18 30.42 -8.60
C ALA A 132 -1.68 30.85 -9.97
N ASN A 133 -3.00 31.01 -10.07
CA ASN A 133 -3.70 31.50 -11.24
C ASN A 133 -3.32 32.97 -11.39
N VAL A 134 -2.18 33.26 -12.00
CA VAL A 134 -1.82 34.63 -12.40
C VAL A 134 -2.70 34.93 -13.60
N GLY A 135 -3.86 35.51 -13.28
CA GLY A 135 -4.86 35.93 -14.24
C GLY A 135 -4.23 36.74 -15.36
N SER A 136 -4.47 36.28 -16.58
CA SER A 136 -4.27 37.04 -17.80
C SER A 136 -5.11 38.32 -17.72
N SER A 137 -4.45 39.46 -17.52
CA SER A 137 -5.09 40.76 -17.67
C SER A 137 -5.06 41.15 -19.14
N HIS A 138 -6.07 40.68 -19.88
CA HIS A 138 -6.52 41.37 -21.08
C HIS A 138 -7.69 42.28 -20.68
N ARG A 139 -7.47 43.59 -20.72
CA ARG A 139 -8.52 44.55 -21.06
C ARG A 139 -7.99 45.59 -22.03
N ALA A 140 -8.62 45.58 -23.20
CA ALA A 140 -8.60 46.64 -24.19
C ALA A 140 -9.61 47.76 -23.81
N ALA A 141 -9.52 48.85 -24.60
CA ALA A 141 -10.37 50.05 -24.66
C ALA A 141 -10.02 51.14 -23.63
N SER A 142 -9.79 52.40 -24.02
CA SER A 142 -10.32 53.17 -25.16
C SER A 142 -9.29 54.07 -25.85
#